data_AF-A0A1V5E0Q6-F1
#
_entry.id   AF-A0A1V5E0Q6-F1
#
_cell.length_a   1.000
_cell.length_b   1.000
_cell.length_c   1.000
_cell.angle_alpha   90.00
_cell.angle_beta   90.00
_cell.angle_gamma   90.00
#
_symmetry.space_group_name_H-M   'P 1'
#
loop_
_entity.id
_entity.type
_entity.pdbx_description
1 polymer ?
#
loop_
_entity_poly.entity_id
_entity_poly.type
_entity_poly.pdbx_seq_one_letter_code
_entity_poly.pdbx_strand_id
1 'polypeptide(L)'
;METFLEEVNRKINGVPLQNCYHCRKCTAGCPAASYMEFNPNKVIKMIQNGQRDRVLNSSTIWVCLSCETCITRCPNKVDIARMMDVLRQMAIESGIGAREKNILKFHEAFLAGIKRGGRINEPMMMVQYKLKSGDFFSDALLGIDMFAKGKLALLSPRTKDMQSIKDIFEKTKHS
;
A
#
# COMPACT_ATOMS: atom_id res chain seq x y z
N MET A 1 -9.00 7.06 -27.03
CA MET A 1 -8.86 7.31 -25.59
C MET A 1 -8.57 5.98 -24.94
N GLU A 2 -7.55 5.91 -24.09
CA GLU A 2 -7.25 4.71 -23.31
C GLU A 2 -8.33 4.50 -22.24
N THR A 3 -8.82 3.27 -22.10
CA THR A 3 -9.79 2.89 -21.08
C THR A 3 -9.11 2.71 -19.72
N PHE A 4 -9.88 2.82 -18.63
CA PHE A 4 -9.35 2.60 -17.28
C PHE A 4 -8.73 1.19 -17.10
N LEU A 5 -9.30 0.17 -17.72
CA LEU A 5 -8.76 -1.19 -17.69
C LEU A 5 -7.40 -1.28 -18.40
N GLU A 6 -7.26 -0.67 -19.59
CA GLU A 6 -6.02 -0.66 -20.36
C GLU A 6 -4.91 0.06 -19.59
N GLU A 7 -5.22 1.22 -19.01
CA GLU A 7 -4.27 2.00 -18.21
C GLU A 7 -3.76 1.21 -17.00
N VAL A 8 -4.67 0.56 -16.27
CA VAL A 8 -4.32 -0.26 -15.10
C VAL A 8 -3.50 -1.48 -15.52
N ASN A 9 -3.87 -2.18 -16.59
CA ASN A 9 -3.10 -3.31 -17.12
C ASN A 9 -1.68 -2.89 -17.53
N ARG A 10 -1.52 -1.73 -18.19
CA ARG A 10 -0.22 -1.17 -18.56
C ARG A 10 0.64 -0.88 -17.34
N LYS A 11 0.10 -0.20 -16.31
CA LYS A 11 0.85 0.13 -15.08
C LYS A 11 1.19 -1.11 -14.24
N ILE A 12 0.35 -2.14 -14.22
CA ILE A 12 0.64 -3.41 -13.52
C ILE A 12 1.77 -4.18 -14.22
N ASN A 13 1.85 -4.10 -15.55
CA ASN A 13 2.83 -4.84 -16.37
C ASN A 13 2.92 -6.33 -15.98
N GLY A 14 1.76 -7.00 -15.96
CA GLY A 14 1.64 -8.38 -15.50
C GLY A 14 0.49 -9.11 -16.19
N VAL A 15 -0.02 -10.17 -15.56
CA VAL A 15 -1.16 -10.89 -16.11
C VAL A 15 -2.36 -9.94 -16.21
N PRO A 16 -2.97 -9.80 -17.40
CA PRO A 16 -4.07 -8.88 -17.58
C PRO A 16 -5.29 -9.21 -16.70
N LEU A 17 -5.94 -8.18 -16.17
CA LEU A 17 -7.06 -8.33 -15.22
C LEU A 17 -8.28 -9.07 -15.80
N GLN A 18 -8.46 -9.05 -17.12
CA GLN A 18 -9.52 -9.81 -17.81
C GLN A 18 -9.37 -11.33 -17.69
N ASN A 19 -8.19 -11.83 -17.32
CA ASN A 19 -8.00 -13.25 -17.07
C ASN A 19 -8.66 -13.69 -15.76
N CYS A 20 -9.14 -12.78 -14.92
CA CYS A 20 -9.87 -13.12 -13.71
C CYS A 20 -11.28 -13.66 -14.04
N TYR A 21 -11.56 -14.92 -13.69
CA TYR A 21 -12.91 -15.50 -13.74
C TYR A 21 -13.68 -15.37 -12.41
N HIS A 22 -13.25 -14.47 -11.52
CA HIS A 22 -13.92 -14.13 -10.26
C HIS A 22 -14.20 -15.28 -9.27
N CYS A 23 -13.24 -16.20 -9.09
CA CYS A 23 -13.35 -17.32 -8.13
C CYS A 23 -13.36 -16.93 -6.64
N ARG A 24 -13.07 -15.67 -6.31
CA ARG A 24 -13.05 -15.09 -4.95
C ARG A 24 -12.04 -15.70 -3.96
N LYS A 25 -11.09 -16.54 -4.40
CA LYS A 25 -9.99 -17.03 -3.54
C LYS A 25 -9.17 -15.89 -2.91
N CYS A 26 -8.96 -14.80 -3.66
CA CYS A 26 -8.28 -13.61 -3.17
C CYS A 26 -9.01 -12.95 -2.00
N THR A 27 -10.34 -12.88 -2.05
CA THR A 27 -11.18 -12.34 -0.97
C THR A 27 -11.18 -13.27 0.24
N ALA A 28 -11.40 -14.57 0.03
CA ALA A 28 -11.43 -15.55 1.12
C ALA A 28 -10.08 -15.68 1.86
N GLY A 29 -8.97 -15.46 1.16
CA GLY A 29 -7.63 -15.47 1.76
C GLY A 29 -7.16 -14.12 2.32
N CYS A 30 -7.90 -13.04 2.12
CA CYS A 30 -7.44 -11.72 2.53
C CYS A 30 -7.72 -11.50 4.03
N PRO A 31 -6.69 -11.26 4.86
CA PRO A 31 -6.88 -11.01 6.29
C PRO A 31 -7.60 -9.69 6.57
N ALA A 32 -7.57 -8.75 5.60
CA ALA A 32 -8.19 -7.44 5.72
C ALA A 32 -9.58 -7.36 5.04
N ALA A 33 -10.12 -8.48 4.51
CA ALA A 33 -11.37 -8.47 3.74
C ALA A 33 -12.55 -7.82 4.47
N SER A 34 -12.67 -8.04 5.79
CA SER A 34 -13.73 -7.47 6.61
C SER A 34 -13.63 -5.94 6.80
N TYR A 35 -12.46 -5.36 6.56
CA TYR A 35 -12.19 -3.93 6.70
C TYR A 35 -12.22 -3.19 5.35
N MET A 36 -12.37 -3.92 4.24
CA MET A 36 -12.45 -3.35 2.90
C MET A 36 -13.88 -2.97 2.53
N GLU A 37 -14.06 -1.81 1.89
CA GLU A 37 -15.35 -1.40 1.32
C GLU A 37 -15.74 -2.29 0.13
N PHE A 38 -14.76 -2.54 -0.75
CA PHE A 38 -14.86 -3.46 -1.87
C PHE A 38 -13.80 -4.54 -1.76
N ASN A 39 -14.23 -5.80 -1.79
CA ASN A 39 -13.30 -6.92 -1.82
C ASN A 39 -12.49 -6.98 -3.13
N PRO A 40 -11.29 -7.60 -3.13
CA PRO A 40 -10.38 -7.53 -4.28
C PRO A 40 -10.98 -8.01 -5.60
N ASN A 41 -11.78 -9.08 -5.59
CA ASN A 41 -12.45 -9.57 -6.80
C ASN A 41 -13.48 -8.57 -7.37
N LYS A 42 -14.10 -7.76 -6.50
CA LYS A 42 -15.07 -6.73 -6.87
C LYS A 42 -14.35 -5.52 -7.46
N VAL A 43 -13.20 -5.13 -6.90
CA VAL A 43 -12.34 -4.08 -7.48
C VAL A 43 -11.94 -4.43 -8.91
N ILE A 44 -11.52 -5.67 -9.19
CA ILE A 44 -11.24 -6.12 -10.57
C ILE A 44 -12.44 -5.89 -11.48
N LYS A 45 -13.64 -6.29 -11.05
CA LYS A 45 -14.86 -6.12 -11.86
C LYS A 45 -15.20 -4.64 -12.08
N MET A 46 -14.98 -3.79 -11.08
CA MET A 46 -15.19 -2.35 -11.18
C MET A 46 -14.23 -1.70 -12.17
N ILE A 47 -12.96 -2.13 -12.19
CA ILE A 47 -11.97 -1.70 -13.18
C ILE A 47 -12.39 -2.11 -14.60
N GLN A 48 -12.78 -3.38 -14.78
CA GLN A 48 -13.30 -3.87 -16.07
C GLN A 48 -14.53 -3.10 -16.56
N ASN A 49 -15.35 -2.60 -15.63
CA ASN A 49 -16.53 -1.80 -15.93
C ASN A 49 -16.23 -0.29 -16.05
N GLY A 50 -14.96 0.13 -16.01
CA GLY A 50 -14.58 1.54 -16.18
C GLY A 50 -14.90 2.46 -14.99
N GLN A 51 -15.16 1.92 -13.79
CA GLN A 51 -15.58 2.71 -12.61
C GLN A 51 -14.40 3.40 -11.91
N ARG A 52 -13.63 4.23 -12.63
CA ARG A 52 -12.40 4.88 -12.14
C ARG A 52 -12.60 5.60 -10.81
N ASP A 53 -13.50 6.58 -10.78
CA ASP A 53 -13.67 7.45 -9.61
C ASP A 53 -14.06 6.66 -8.36
N ARG A 54 -14.93 5.65 -8.53
CA ARG A 54 -15.38 4.82 -7.42
C ARG A 54 -14.27 3.93 -6.87
N VAL A 55 -13.35 3.47 -7.72
CA VAL A 55 -12.19 2.68 -7.29
C VAL A 55 -11.15 3.56 -6.60
N LEU A 56 -10.80 4.70 -7.20
CA LEU A 56 -9.75 5.58 -6.68
C LEU A 56 -10.15 6.29 -5.38
N ASN A 57 -11.44 6.55 -5.16
CA ASN A 57 -11.95 7.14 -3.92
C ASN A 57 -12.23 6.12 -2.80
N SER A 58 -12.07 4.82 -3.05
CA SER A 58 -12.39 3.79 -2.06
C SER A 58 -11.29 3.64 -1.02
N SER A 59 -11.67 3.42 0.24
CA SER A 59 -10.74 3.05 1.32
C SER A 59 -10.04 1.71 1.07
N THR A 60 -10.59 0.84 0.21
CA THR A 60 -10.02 -0.49 -0.08
C THR A 60 -8.55 -0.44 -0.49
N ILE A 61 -8.16 0.51 -1.36
CA ILE A 61 -6.79 0.57 -1.89
C ILE A 61 -5.78 0.91 -0.78
N TRP A 62 -6.24 1.62 0.25
CA TRP A 62 -5.46 2.05 1.42
C TRP A 62 -5.45 1.04 2.55
N VAL A 63 -6.49 0.21 2.69
CA VAL A 63 -6.58 -0.89 3.67
C VAL A 63 -5.78 -2.12 3.22
N CYS A 64 -5.48 -2.26 1.93
CA CYS A 64 -4.66 -3.36 1.42
C CYS A 64 -3.27 -3.39 2.08
N LEU A 65 -2.94 -4.52 2.72
CA LEU A 65 -1.67 -4.72 3.43
C LEU A 65 -0.49 -5.10 2.51
N SER A 66 -0.71 -5.21 1.20
CA SER A 66 0.27 -5.75 0.22
C SER A 66 0.95 -7.05 0.69
N CYS A 67 0.21 -7.93 1.37
CA CYS A 67 0.72 -9.20 1.91
C CYS A 67 0.86 -10.32 0.87
N GLU A 68 0.55 -10.05 -0.40
CA GLU A 68 0.67 -10.94 -1.57
C GLU A 68 -0.07 -12.30 -1.52
N THR A 69 -0.81 -12.60 -0.44
CA THR A 69 -1.59 -13.85 -0.32
C THR A 69 -2.55 -14.06 -1.49
N CYS A 70 -3.08 -12.97 -2.03
CA CYS A 70 -4.00 -12.97 -3.17
C CYS A 70 -3.35 -13.50 -4.46
N ILE A 71 -2.11 -13.12 -4.78
CA ILE A 71 -1.40 -13.58 -5.98
C ILE A 71 -0.92 -15.02 -5.81
N THR A 72 -0.38 -15.37 -4.64
CA THR A 72 0.12 -16.74 -4.35
C THR A 72 -0.98 -17.81 -4.51
N ARG A 73 -2.22 -17.46 -4.18
CA ARG A 73 -3.37 -18.38 -4.27
C ARG A 73 -4.17 -18.24 -5.57
N CYS A 74 -3.82 -17.29 -6.44
CA CYS A 74 -4.55 -17.03 -7.66
C CYS A 74 -4.23 -18.09 -8.72
N PRO A 75 -5.20 -18.90 -9.19
CA PRO A 75 -4.96 -19.89 -10.24
C PRO A 75 -4.57 -19.24 -11.58
N ASN A 76 -4.99 -17.98 -11.80
CA ASN A 76 -4.69 -17.24 -13.02
C ASN A 76 -3.49 -16.29 -12.86
N LYS A 77 -2.82 -16.30 -11.70
CA LYS A 77 -1.66 -15.44 -11.41
C LYS A 77 -1.93 -13.93 -11.62
N VAL A 78 -3.17 -13.49 -11.39
CA VAL A 78 -3.53 -12.05 -11.39
C VAL A 78 -2.90 -11.37 -10.17
N ASP A 79 -2.07 -10.36 -10.42
CA ASP A 79 -1.29 -9.65 -9.40
C ASP A 79 -2.11 -8.54 -8.73
N ILE A 80 -2.98 -8.97 -7.81
CA ILE A 80 -3.89 -8.08 -7.08
C ILE A 80 -3.11 -7.16 -6.12
N ALA A 81 -1.98 -7.60 -5.57
CA ALA A 81 -1.18 -6.76 -4.67
C ALA A 81 -0.62 -5.56 -5.46
N ARG A 82 0.05 -5.82 -6.59
CA ARG A 82 0.54 -4.76 -7.48
C ARG A 82 -0.61 -3.90 -8.03
N MET A 83 -1.76 -4.49 -8.35
CA MET A 83 -2.95 -3.73 -8.73
C MET A 83 -3.33 -2.70 -7.66
N MET A 84 -3.37 -3.08 -6.37
CA MET A 84 -3.70 -2.14 -5.30
C MET A 84 -2.64 -1.04 -5.12
N ASP A 85 -1.35 -1.38 -5.28
CA ASP A 85 -0.26 -0.39 -5.28
C ASP A 85 -0.40 0.63 -6.43
N VAL A 86 -0.68 0.16 -7.65
CA VAL A 86 -0.93 1.01 -8.83
C VAL A 86 -2.13 1.93 -8.59
N LEU A 87 -3.23 1.40 -8.05
CA LEU A 87 -4.42 2.22 -7.76
C LEU A 87 -4.13 3.29 -6.70
N ARG A 88 -3.31 2.99 -5.68
CA ARG A 88 -2.86 3.99 -4.69
C ARG A 88 -2.06 5.11 -5.36
N GLN A 89 -1.12 4.77 -6.23
CA GLN A 89 -0.34 5.76 -6.97
C GLN A 89 -1.23 6.64 -7.86
N MET A 90 -2.13 6.02 -8.63
CA MET A 90 -3.08 6.75 -9.46
C MET A 90 -3.99 7.69 -8.66
N ALA A 91 -4.42 7.28 -7.46
CA ALA A 91 -5.20 8.13 -6.56
C ALA A 91 -4.38 9.35 -6.10
N ILE A 92 -3.13 9.14 -5.66
CA ILE A 92 -2.20 10.23 -5.27
C ILE A 92 -1.96 11.20 -6.44
N GLU A 93 -1.64 10.69 -7.63
CA GLU A 93 -1.42 11.47 -8.86
C GLU A 93 -2.66 12.30 -9.24
N SER A 94 -3.86 11.77 -8.98
CA SER A 94 -5.13 12.45 -9.24
C SER A 94 -5.54 13.43 -8.13
N GLY A 95 -4.71 13.61 -7.09
CA GLY A 95 -5.04 14.43 -5.92
C GLY A 95 -6.09 13.82 -4.99
N ILE A 96 -6.43 12.54 -5.19
CA ILE A 96 -7.38 11.79 -4.37
C ILE A 96 -6.60 11.13 -3.22
N GLY A 97 -6.61 11.78 -2.06
CA GLY A 97 -6.02 11.22 -0.84
C GLY A 97 -6.84 10.09 -0.23
N ALA A 98 -6.24 9.38 0.74
CA ALA A 98 -6.98 8.45 1.60
C ALA A 98 -8.12 9.19 2.33
N ARG A 99 -9.32 8.60 2.36
CA ARG A 99 -10.45 9.14 3.13
C ARG A 99 -10.11 9.24 4.61
N GLU A 100 -9.30 8.31 5.09
CA GLU A 100 -8.75 8.28 6.43
C GLU A 100 -7.54 9.23 6.55
N LYS A 101 -7.74 10.32 7.29
CA LYS A 101 -6.79 11.45 7.44
C LYS A 101 -5.34 11.08 7.79
N ASN A 102 -5.13 9.91 8.40
CA ASN A 102 -3.84 9.48 8.90
C ASN A 102 -3.16 8.38 8.07
N ILE A 103 -3.88 7.65 7.21
CA ILE A 103 -3.28 6.54 6.46
C ILE A 103 -2.26 7.06 5.46
N LEU A 104 -2.57 8.14 4.75
CA LEU A 104 -1.64 8.76 3.82
C LEU A 104 -0.38 9.27 4.55
N LYS A 105 -0.55 9.92 5.70
CA LYS A 105 0.57 10.41 6.53
C LYS A 105 1.47 9.28 7.02
N PHE A 106 0.88 8.14 7.39
CA PHE A 106 1.61 6.94 7.77
C PHE A 106 2.39 6.37 6.57
N HIS A 107 1.74 6.24 5.41
CA HIS A 107 2.37 5.77 4.18
C HIS A 107 3.56 6.65 3.78
N GLU A 108 3.43 7.97 3.85
CA GLU A 108 4.54 8.89 3.58
C GLU A 108 5.67 8.78 4.60
N ALA A 109 5.35 8.63 5.90
CA ALA A 109 6.37 8.46 6.94
C ALA A 109 7.15 7.15 6.74
N PHE A 110 6.45 6.09 6.35
CA PHE A 110 7.05 4.81 5.99
C PHE A 110 8.03 4.94 4.81
N LEU A 111 7.59 5.55 3.70
CA LEU A 111 8.45 5.75 2.51
C LEU A 111 9.63 6.68 2.79
N ALA A 112 9.43 7.74 3.58
CA ALA A 112 10.50 8.64 4.00
C ALA A 112 11.56 7.91 4.85
N GLY A 113 11.12 7.00 5.74
CA GLY A 113 12.00 6.14 6.52
C GLY A 113 12.90 5.27 5.64
N ILE A 114 12.30 4.59 4.64
CA ILE A 114 13.04 3.75 3.69
C ILE A 114 14.00 4.59 2.85
N LYS A 115 13.57 5.73 2.32
CA LYS A 115 14.42 6.62 1.52
C LYS A 115 15.66 7.10 2.29
N ARG A 116 15.54 7.29 3.61
CA ARG A 116 16.64 7.76 4.46
C ARG A 116 17.58 6.64 4.91
N GLY A 117 17.05 5.46 5.22
CA GLY A 117 17.80 4.40 5.92
C GLY A 117 17.95 3.09 5.14
N GLY A 118 17.24 2.91 4.04
CA GLY A 118 17.12 1.64 3.31
C GLY A 118 16.37 0.55 4.07
N ARG A 119 16.14 0.73 5.38
CA ARG A 119 15.37 -0.12 6.27
C ARG A 119 14.43 0.73 7.10
N ILE A 120 13.32 0.14 7.49
CA ILE A 120 12.39 0.76 8.42
C ILE A 120 13.05 0.81 9.80
N ASN A 121 13.07 2.00 10.38
CA ASN A 121 13.33 2.22 11.79
C ASN A 121 11.97 2.53 12.42
N GLU A 122 11.37 1.53 13.07
CA GLU A 122 9.99 1.61 13.55
C GLU A 122 9.82 2.76 14.57
N PRO A 123 10.69 2.96 15.58
CA PRO A 123 10.57 4.11 16.48
C PRO A 123 10.64 5.46 15.77
N MET A 124 11.60 5.63 14.86
CA MET A 124 11.72 6.89 14.12
C MET A 124 10.52 7.12 13.20
N MET A 125 10.07 6.09 12.50
CA MET A 125 8.90 6.17 11.63
C MET A 125 7.67 6.57 12.43
N MET A 126 7.49 6.00 13.63
CA MET A 126 6.41 6.39 14.54
C MET A 126 6.52 7.85 14.97
N VAL A 127 7.72 8.33 15.35
CA VAL A 127 7.95 9.75 15.67
C VAL A 127 7.57 10.64 14.48
N GLN A 128 8.02 10.31 13.26
CA GLN A 128 7.69 11.07 12.06
C GLN A 128 6.19 11.07 11.75
N TYR A 129 5.54 9.91 11.88
CA TYR A 129 4.09 9.79 11.72
C TYR A 129 3.33 10.62 12.75
N LYS A 130 3.74 10.58 14.02
CA LYS A 130 3.12 11.34 15.13
C LYS A 130 3.28 12.85 14.93
N LEU A 131 4.47 13.30 14.48
CA LEU A 131 4.72 14.69 14.08
C LEU A 131 3.81 15.13 12.92
N LYS A 132 3.65 14.29 11.88
CA LYS A 132 2.78 14.60 10.73
C LYS A 132 1.29 14.54 11.06
N SER A 133 0.87 13.58 11.88
CA SER A 133 -0.53 13.37 12.25
C SER A 133 -1.03 14.36 13.29
N GLY A 134 -0.14 14.89 14.14
CA GLY A 134 -0.47 15.76 15.27
C GLY A 134 -0.99 15.00 16.49
N ASP A 135 -1.01 13.67 16.42
CA ASP A 135 -1.54 12.79 17.44
C ASP A 135 -0.43 12.32 18.41
N PHE A 136 0.11 13.23 19.22
CA PHE A 136 1.36 12.97 19.96
C PHE A 136 1.28 11.90 21.05
N PHE A 137 0.13 11.71 21.70
CA PHE A 137 0.07 11.01 22.99
C PHE A 137 -0.84 9.77 23.04
N SER A 138 -1.62 9.48 21.99
CA SER A 138 -2.56 8.34 21.99
C SER A 138 -1.89 6.98 22.23
N ASP A 139 -0.65 6.80 21.76
CA ASP A 139 0.10 5.54 21.86
C ASP A 139 1.20 5.57 22.93
N ALA A 140 1.28 6.61 23.77
CA ALA A 140 2.38 6.80 24.70
C ALA A 140 2.51 5.63 25.69
N LEU A 141 1.38 5.14 26.23
CA LEU A 141 1.36 4.01 27.16
C LEU A 141 1.81 2.70 26.49
N LEU A 142 1.33 2.44 25.27
CA LEU A 142 1.73 1.27 24.49
C LEU A 142 3.23 1.33 24.14
N GLY A 143 3.72 2.53 23.79
CA GLY A 143 5.14 2.78 23.55
C GLY A 143 6.01 2.48 24.76
N ILE A 144 5.57 2.87 25.96
CA ILE A 144 6.25 2.56 27.23
C ILE A 144 6.27 1.05 27.49
N ASP A 145 5.15 0.35 27.30
CA ASP A 145 5.08 -1.11 27.48
C ASP A 145 6.00 -1.86 26.49
N MET A 146 6.00 -1.45 25.22
CA MET A 146 6.89 -2.02 24.21
C MET A 146 8.37 -1.74 24.49
N PHE A 147 8.69 -0.54 24.99
CA PHE A 147 10.04 -0.18 25.42
C PHE A 147 10.50 -1.03 26.60
N ALA A 148 9.66 -1.16 27.63
CA ALA A 148 9.93 -1.99 28.81
C ALA A 148 10.16 -3.47 28.44
N LYS A 149 9.46 -3.98 27.42
CA LYS A 149 9.64 -5.32 26.87
C LYS A 149 10.83 -5.46 25.89
N GLY A 150 11.61 -4.39 25.67
CA GLY A 150 12.75 -4.40 24.75
C GLY A 150 12.38 -4.55 23.28
N LYS A 151 11.12 -4.29 22.91
CA LYS A 151 10.61 -4.46 21.53
C LYS A 151 10.88 -3.25 20.63
N LEU A 152 11.37 -2.14 21.18
CA LEU A 152 11.72 -0.94 20.43
C LEU A 152 13.23 -0.83 20.26
N ALA A 153 13.72 -0.99 19.04
CA ALA A 153 15.13 -0.85 18.71
C ALA A 153 15.54 0.63 18.70
N LEU A 154 16.30 1.07 19.70
CA LEU A 154 16.83 2.45 19.79
C LEU A 154 17.82 2.77 18.65
N LEU A 155 18.56 1.76 18.18
CA LEU A 155 19.51 1.93 17.09
C LEU A 155 18.85 1.71 15.74
N SER A 156 19.01 2.68 14.85
CA SER A 156 18.48 2.59 13.49
C SER A 156 19.24 1.54 12.69
N PRO A 157 18.59 0.47 12.20
CA PRO A 157 19.22 -0.35 11.19
C PRO A 157 19.38 0.50 9.92
N ARG A 158 20.55 0.39 9.27
CA ARG A 158 20.79 0.97 7.94
C ARG A 158 21.24 -0.12 6.99
N THR A 159 20.77 -0.06 5.75
CA THR A 159 21.28 -0.96 4.69
C THR A 159 22.71 -0.56 4.33
N LYS A 160 23.57 -1.56 4.11
CA LYS A 160 24.94 -1.34 3.64
C LYS A 160 24.97 -0.75 2.22
N ASP A 161 24.08 -1.25 1.37
CA ASP A 161 23.88 -0.77 0.00
C ASP A 161 22.79 0.31 -0.06
N MET A 162 23.18 1.55 0.24
CA MET A 162 22.29 2.71 0.10
C MET A 162 22.17 3.18 -1.35
N GLN A 163 23.12 2.79 -2.22
CA GLN A 163 23.12 3.24 -3.61
C GLN A 163 21.96 2.60 -4.37
N SER A 164 21.79 1.27 -4.25
CA SER A 164 20.65 0.58 -4.86
C SER A 164 19.29 1.14 -4.41
N ILE A 165 19.16 1.54 -3.14
CA ILE A 165 17.94 2.17 -2.63
C ILE A 165 17.68 3.50 -3.34
N LYS A 166 18.71 4.37 -3.46
CA LYS A 166 18.58 5.63 -4.19
C LYS A 166 18.20 5.39 -5.65
N ASP A 167 18.85 4.43 -6.30
CA ASP A 167 18.59 4.09 -7.70
C ASP A 167 17.14 3.60 -7.91
N ILE A 168 16.59 2.82 -6.97
CA ILE A 168 15.17 2.43 -7.00
C ILE A 168 14.28 3.68 -6.94
N PHE A 169 14.51 4.59 -5.99
CA PHE A 169 13.69 5.80 -5.87
C PHE A 169 13.81 6.73 -7.08
N GLU A 170 15.00 6.89 -7.66
CA GLU A 170 15.19 7.70 -8.87
C GLU A 170 14.47 7.07 -10.07
N LYS A 171 14.52 5.75 -10.25
CA LYS A 171 13.76 5.04 -11.30
C LYS A 171 12.24 5.26 -11.15
N THR A 172 11.74 5.35 -9.92
CA THR A 172 10.30 5.53 -9.65
C THR A 172 9.80 6.97 -9.75
N LYS A 173 10.67 7.99 -9.88
CA LYS A 173 10.22 9.41 -10.01
C LYS A 173 9.52 9.71 -11.34
N HIS A 174 9.61 8.81 -12.32
CA HIS A 174 9.15 9.02 -13.70
C HIS A 174 8.16 7.94 -14.20
N SER A 175 7.57 7.13 -13.30
CA SER A 175 6.62 6.05 -13.64
C SER A 175 5.18 6.39 -13.24
#